data_AF-A0A8J7Z8N4-F1
#
_entry.id   AF-A0A8J7Z8N4-F1
#
_cell.length_a   1.000
_cell.length_b   1.000
_cell.length_c   1.000
_cell.angle_alpha   90.00
_cell.angle_beta   90.00
_cell.angle_gamma   90.00
#
_symmetry.space_group_name_H-M   'P 1'
#
loop_
_entity.id
_entity.type
_entity.pdbx_description
1 polymer ?
#
loop_
_entity_poly.entity_id
_entity_poly.type
_entity_poly.pdbx_seq_one_letter_code
_entity_poly.pdbx_strand_id
1 'polypeptide(L)'
;MEETEDVCEIISKMKIIVTTAKDRKSGTDDPIKLYIGEHDWELDHPFCDDFEKGRIDEFDLDIPQGFTSDWFQFLCIKKERDIKSDNWKLQRVVVEINDRVIYDSGDIEYWFKPGQSTWCAKDFVYGKCRGNVSPDFDIKK
;
A
#
# COMPACT_ATOMS: atom_id res chain seq x y z
N MET A 1 36.30 4.44 7.50
CA MET A 1 35.05 3.82 7.00
C MET A 1 33.95 4.57 7.70
N GLU A 2 33.24 5.40 6.98
CA GLU A 2 32.09 6.12 7.52
C GLU A 2 30.97 5.09 7.68
N GLU A 3 30.63 4.75 8.92
CA GLU A 3 29.39 4.05 9.21
C GLU A 3 28.26 5.02 8.86
N THR A 4 27.62 4.83 7.72
CA THR A 4 26.38 5.54 7.43
C THR A 4 25.36 5.05 8.44
N GLU A 5 25.03 5.88 9.42
CA GLU A 5 23.88 5.64 10.29
C GLU A 5 22.67 5.37 9.40
N ASP A 6 21.98 4.24 9.62
CA ASP A 6 20.74 3.90 8.91
C ASP A 6 19.62 4.85 9.39
N VAL A 7 19.67 6.10 8.96
CA VAL A 7 18.67 7.13 9.28
C VAL A 7 17.40 6.82 8.51
N CYS A 8 16.26 6.86 9.21
CA CYS A 8 14.97 6.67 8.57
C CYS A 8 14.66 7.80 7.58
N GLU A 9 14.24 7.42 6.37
CA GLU A 9 13.84 8.36 5.34
C GLU A 9 12.51 9.02 5.73
N ILE A 10 12.42 10.34 5.60
CA ILE A 10 11.15 11.06 5.73
C ILE A 10 10.33 10.83 4.46
N ILE A 11 9.10 10.36 4.63
CA ILE A 11 8.18 10.10 3.53
C ILE A 11 7.33 11.34 3.29
N SER A 12 7.45 11.91 2.10
CA SER A 12 6.72 13.12 1.68
C SER A 12 5.64 12.83 0.64
N LYS A 13 5.78 11.71 -0.07
CA LYS A 13 4.82 11.24 -1.07
C LYS A 13 4.77 9.73 -1.07
N MET A 14 3.57 9.19 -1.25
CA MET A 14 3.35 7.78 -1.48
C MET A 14 2.31 7.61 -2.57
N LYS A 15 2.58 6.71 -3.49
CA LYS A 15 1.62 6.26 -4.51
C LYS A 15 1.52 4.75 -4.48
N ILE A 16 0.31 4.25 -4.64
CA ILE A 16 0.03 2.82 -4.82
C ILE A 16 -0.56 2.61 -6.19
N ILE A 17 0.02 1.66 -6.92
CA ILE A 17 -0.47 1.26 -8.24
C ILE A 17 -1.00 -0.15 -8.12
N VAL A 18 -2.27 -0.33 -8.43
CA VAL A 18 -2.97 -1.61 -8.37
C VAL A 18 -3.35 -2.02 -9.79
N THR A 19 -2.99 -3.24 -10.19
CA THR A 19 -3.44 -3.83 -11.44
C THR A 19 -4.48 -4.90 -11.14
N THR A 20 -5.67 -4.75 -11.71
CA THR A 20 -6.70 -5.79 -11.70
C THR A 20 -6.50 -6.71 -12.90
N ALA A 21 -6.59 -8.02 -12.67
CA ALA A 21 -6.37 -9.01 -13.71
C ALA A 21 -7.41 -8.92 -14.84
N LYS A 22 -7.09 -9.50 -16.01
CA LYS A 22 -7.96 -9.47 -17.21
C LYS A 22 -8.97 -10.62 -17.28
N ASP A 23 -9.04 -11.48 -16.27
CA ASP A 23 -9.96 -12.61 -16.22
C ASP A 23 -11.44 -12.18 -16.33
N ARG A 24 -12.34 -13.13 -16.52
CA ARG A 24 -13.77 -12.82 -16.47
C ARG A 24 -14.19 -12.66 -15.01
N LYS A 25 -14.88 -11.56 -14.68
CA LYS A 25 -15.32 -11.20 -13.30
C LYS A 25 -14.15 -10.99 -12.33
N SER A 26 -13.07 -10.37 -12.81
CA SER A 26 -11.92 -10.03 -11.98
C SER A 26 -12.01 -8.65 -11.34
N GLY A 27 -12.92 -7.78 -11.79
CA GLY A 27 -13.15 -6.46 -11.18
C GLY A 27 -14.12 -6.51 -10.02
N THR A 28 -14.23 -5.41 -9.27
CA THR A 28 -15.14 -5.34 -8.11
C THR A 28 -15.66 -3.93 -7.81
N ASP A 29 -16.86 -3.87 -7.25
CA ASP A 29 -17.46 -2.65 -6.69
C ASP A 29 -17.27 -2.54 -5.15
N ASP A 30 -16.53 -3.48 -4.55
CA ASP A 30 -16.35 -3.52 -3.10
C ASP A 30 -15.24 -2.56 -2.65
N PRO A 31 -15.37 -1.91 -1.46
CA PRO A 31 -14.31 -1.05 -0.93
C PRO A 31 -13.01 -1.82 -0.67
N ILE A 32 -11.90 -1.23 -1.11
CA ILE A 32 -10.55 -1.77 -0.95
C ILE A 32 -9.76 -0.89 0.02
N LYS A 33 -9.16 -1.53 1.03
CA LYS A 33 -8.24 -0.90 1.97
C LYS A 33 -6.82 -1.39 1.77
N LEU A 34 -5.89 -0.44 1.79
CA LEU A 34 -4.46 -0.68 1.93
C LEU A 34 -4.08 -0.63 3.41
N TYR A 35 -3.19 -1.50 3.83
CA TYR A 35 -2.51 -1.44 5.11
C TYR A 35 -1.00 -1.38 4.89
N ILE A 36 -0.34 -0.38 5.46
CA ILE A 36 1.12 -0.27 5.50
C ILE A 36 1.53 0.01 6.94
N GLY A 37 2.19 -0.97 7.56
CA GLY A 37 2.41 -0.94 9.01
C GLY A 37 1.09 -0.75 9.76
N GLU A 38 1.09 0.11 10.77
CA GLU A 38 -0.11 0.36 11.60
C GLU A 38 -1.15 1.31 10.96
N HIS A 39 -0.92 1.76 9.73
CA HIS A 39 -1.78 2.72 9.04
C HIS A 39 -2.58 2.07 7.91
N ASP A 40 -3.77 2.60 7.67
CA ASP A 40 -4.65 2.18 6.57
C ASP A 40 -5.16 3.36 5.73
N TRP A 41 -5.39 3.07 4.45
CA TRP A 41 -5.97 3.99 3.47
C TRP A 41 -7.09 3.29 2.72
N GLU A 42 -8.17 4.01 2.46
CA GLU A 42 -9.15 3.61 1.46
C GLU A 42 -8.61 3.95 0.07
N LEU A 43 -8.61 2.96 -0.82
CA LEU A 43 -8.17 3.13 -2.19
C LEU A 43 -9.41 3.42 -3.04
N ASP A 44 -9.69 4.70 -3.27
CA ASP A 44 -10.88 5.18 -3.97
C ASP A 44 -10.58 6.48 -4.72
N HIS A 45 -10.98 6.55 -5.99
CA HIS A 45 -11.07 7.75 -6.79
C HIS A 45 -12.51 8.25 -6.77
N PRO A 46 -12.77 9.45 -6.22
CA PRO A 46 -14.11 10.00 -6.20
C PRO A 46 -14.75 10.03 -7.59
N PHE A 47 -15.94 9.45 -7.70
CA PHE A 47 -16.76 9.41 -8.92
C PHE A 47 -16.18 8.60 -10.09
N CYS A 48 -15.22 7.71 -9.83
CA CYS A 48 -14.68 6.78 -10.82
C CYS A 48 -14.91 5.34 -10.36
N ASP A 49 -15.23 4.44 -11.30
CA ASP A 49 -15.30 3.00 -11.00
C ASP A 49 -13.87 2.45 -10.96
N ASP A 50 -13.34 2.15 -9.78
CA ASP A 50 -11.99 1.59 -9.62
C ASP A 50 -11.97 0.06 -9.69
N PHE A 51 -10.78 -0.52 -9.81
CA PHE A 51 -10.57 -1.96 -9.78
C PHE A 51 -11.30 -2.71 -10.88
N GLU A 52 -11.55 -2.03 -12.01
CA GLU A 52 -12.16 -2.64 -13.19
C GLU A 52 -11.25 -3.68 -13.83
N LYS A 53 -11.87 -4.68 -14.47
CA LYS A 53 -11.15 -5.76 -15.15
C LYS A 53 -10.06 -5.22 -16.08
N GLY A 54 -8.82 -5.63 -15.84
CA GLY A 54 -7.67 -5.27 -16.67
C GLY A 54 -7.17 -3.84 -16.50
N ARG A 55 -7.75 -3.08 -15.56
CA ARG A 55 -7.40 -1.69 -15.28
C ARG A 55 -6.17 -1.60 -14.38
N ILE A 56 -5.45 -0.50 -14.55
CA ILE A 56 -4.38 -0.04 -13.67
C ILE A 56 -4.90 1.21 -12.99
N ASP A 57 -4.96 1.20 -11.67
CA ASP A 57 -5.41 2.30 -10.83
C ASP A 57 -4.23 2.82 -10.02
N GLU A 58 -4.04 4.15 -9.99
CA GLU A 58 -2.95 4.83 -9.29
C GLU A 58 -3.51 5.74 -8.20
N PHE A 59 -3.18 5.48 -6.94
CA PHE A 59 -3.69 6.24 -5.79
C PHE A 59 -2.55 7.01 -5.14
N ASP A 60 -2.60 8.34 -5.20
CA ASP A 60 -1.75 9.21 -4.39
C ASP A 60 -2.32 9.27 -2.96
N LEU A 61 -1.48 8.95 -1.97
CA LEU A 61 -1.93 8.78 -0.59
C LEU A 61 -1.48 9.95 0.28
N ASP A 62 -2.41 10.44 1.09
CA ASP A 62 -2.13 11.44 2.10
C ASP A 62 -1.26 10.83 3.22
N ILE A 63 -0.06 11.37 3.37
CA ILE A 63 0.91 10.93 4.38
C ILE A 63 0.92 11.93 5.55
N PRO A 64 0.77 11.47 6.80
CA PRO A 64 0.91 12.33 7.97
C PRO A 64 2.28 13.02 8.03
N GLN A 65 2.34 14.22 8.61
CA GLN A 65 3.61 14.91 8.78
C GLN A 65 4.56 14.09 9.67
N GLY A 66 5.82 13.97 9.26
CA GLY A 66 6.85 13.25 10.03
C GLY A 66 6.81 11.73 9.88
N PHE A 67 6.03 11.21 8.93
CA PHE A 67 6.03 9.80 8.56
C PHE A 67 7.42 9.39 8.08
N THR A 68 7.94 8.28 8.62
CA THR A 68 9.28 7.79 8.32
C THR A 68 9.24 6.36 7.82
N SER A 69 10.31 5.95 7.13
CA SER A 69 10.38 4.65 6.49
C SER A 69 10.20 3.47 7.47
N ASP A 70 10.59 3.59 8.75
CA ASP A 70 10.44 2.53 9.78
C ASP A 70 9.02 2.07 10.04
N TRP A 71 8.02 2.85 9.63
CA TRP A 71 6.63 2.48 9.80
C TRP A 71 6.17 1.45 8.76
N PHE A 72 6.94 1.26 7.69
CA PHE A 72 6.61 0.36 6.58
C PHE A 72 7.03 -1.09 6.87
N GLN A 73 6.46 -1.66 7.92
CA GLN A 73 6.82 -3.00 8.40
C GLN A 73 6.17 -4.13 7.60
N PHE A 74 4.98 -3.90 7.06
CA PHE A 74 4.23 -4.84 6.23
C PHE A 74 3.36 -4.09 5.23
N LEU A 75 2.92 -4.81 4.19
CA LEU A 75 2.02 -4.31 3.15
C LEU A 75 0.91 -5.35 2.94
N CYS A 76 -0.33 -4.93 3.14
CA CYS A 76 -1.50 -5.76 2.87
C CYS A 76 -2.59 -4.97 2.13
N ILE A 77 -3.42 -5.68 1.37
CA ILE A 77 -4.64 -5.16 0.76
C ILE A 77 -5.81 -6.00 1.27
N LYS A 78 -6.91 -5.34 1.64
CA LYS A 78 -8.13 -5.99 2.13
C LYS A 78 -9.36 -5.50 1.35
N LYS A 79 -10.24 -6.43 0.99
CA LYS A 79 -11.59 -6.15 0.48
C LYS A 79 -12.56 -6.15 1.65
N GLU A 80 -13.22 -5.03 1.94
CA GLU A 80 -14.01 -4.89 3.19
C GLU A 80 -15.41 -5.54 3.14
N ARG A 81 -16.01 -5.69 1.96
CA ARG A 81 -17.39 -6.16 1.83
C ARG A 81 -17.45 -7.62 1.36
N ASP A 82 -18.29 -8.41 2.02
CA ASP A 82 -18.44 -9.85 1.74
C ASP A 82 -19.90 -10.33 1.91
N ILE A 83 -20.87 -9.50 1.50
CA ILE A 83 -22.32 -9.84 1.56
C ILE A 83 -22.83 -10.40 0.22
N LYS A 84 -22.18 -10.05 -0.90
CA LYS A 84 -22.46 -10.59 -2.24
C LYS A 84 -21.16 -11.15 -2.79
N SER A 85 -21.24 -12.25 -3.55
CA SER A 85 -20.09 -12.95 -4.13
C SER A 85 -19.45 -12.19 -5.30
N ASP A 86 -19.10 -10.93 -5.07
CA ASP A 86 -18.24 -10.21 -5.99
C ASP A 86 -16.78 -10.60 -5.69
N ASN A 87 -16.14 -11.16 -6.71
CA ASN A 87 -14.77 -11.62 -6.59
C ASN A 87 -13.89 -10.58 -7.25
N TRP A 88 -12.75 -10.34 -6.65
CA TRP A 88 -11.74 -9.47 -7.25
C TRP A 88 -10.46 -10.26 -7.48
N LYS A 89 -9.82 -10.10 -8.64
CA LYS A 89 -8.54 -10.74 -8.92
C LYS A 89 -7.45 -9.68 -9.05
N LEU A 90 -6.66 -9.58 -8.00
CA LEU A 90 -5.48 -8.72 -7.94
C LEU A 90 -4.35 -9.35 -8.76
N GLN A 91 -3.83 -8.60 -9.72
CA GLN A 91 -2.71 -9.02 -10.55
C GLN A 91 -1.39 -8.50 -10.00
N ARG A 92 -1.28 -7.21 -9.66
CA ARG A 92 0.00 -6.59 -9.27
C ARG A 92 -0.21 -5.40 -8.34
N VAL A 93 0.73 -5.19 -7.44
CA VAL A 93 0.83 -4.02 -6.57
C VAL A 93 2.22 -3.43 -6.71
N VAL A 94 2.29 -2.13 -6.99
CA VAL A 94 3.53 -1.36 -6.95
C VAL A 94 3.38 -0.27 -5.90
N VAL A 95 4.42 -0.08 -5.10
CA VAL A 95 4.51 0.99 -4.11
C VAL A 95 5.61 1.94 -4.53
N GLU A 96 5.26 3.22 -4.67
CA GLU A 96 6.19 4.30 -4.90
C GLU A 96 6.24 5.21 -3.68
N ILE A 97 7.46 5.55 -3.27
CA ILE A 97 7.74 6.46 -2.16
C ILE A 97 8.73 7.51 -2.65
N ASN A 98 8.42 8.78 -2.41
CA ASN A 98 9.28 9.89 -2.81
C ASN A 98 9.76 9.75 -4.27
N ASP A 99 8.81 9.46 -5.17
CA ASP A 99 9.02 9.30 -6.62
C ASP A 99 9.93 8.11 -7.02
N ARG A 100 10.07 7.09 -6.14
CA ARG A 100 10.84 5.85 -6.39
C ARG A 100 10.02 4.60 -6.12
N VAL A 101 10.07 3.63 -7.02
CA VAL A 101 9.51 2.29 -6.76
C VAL A 101 10.31 1.60 -5.66
N ILE A 102 9.68 1.35 -4.52
CA ILE A 102 10.29 0.63 -3.38
C ILE A 102 9.83 -0.83 -3.31
N TYR A 103 8.69 -1.14 -3.93
CA TYR A 103 8.17 -2.50 -4.00
C TYR A 103 7.37 -2.70 -5.27
N ASP A 104 7.52 -3.89 -5.83
CA ASP A 104 6.78 -4.38 -6.97
C ASP A 104 6.55 -5.87 -6.76
N SER A 105 5.29 -6.26 -6.62
CA SER A 105 4.92 -7.65 -6.35
C SER A 105 5.19 -8.60 -7.52
N GLY A 106 5.41 -8.08 -8.73
CA GLY A 106 5.21 -8.86 -9.95
C GLY A 106 3.76 -9.36 -10.06
N ASP A 107 3.56 -10.48 -10.76
CA ASP A 107 2.24 -11.11 -10.90
C ASP A 107 1.87 -11.94 -9.66
N ILE A 108 0.79 -11.56 -8.97
CA ILE A 108 0.28 -12.18 -7.73
C ILE A 108 -0.82 -13.22 -8.03
N GLU A 109 -1.65 -12.99 -9.07
CA GLU A 109 -2.78 -13.85 -9.48
C GLU A 109 -3.74 -14.23 -8.33
N TYR A 110 -4.02 -13.28 -7.43
CA TYR A 110 -4.75 -13.53 -6.18
C TYR A 110 -6.24 -13.22 -6.30
N TRP A 111 -7.09 -14.21 -6.00
CA TRP A 111 -8.53 -14.01 -5.92
C TRP A 111 -8.99 -13.69 -4.50
N PHE A 112 -9.55 -12.51 -4.33
CA PHE A 112 -10.37 -12.16 -3.17
C PHE A 112 -11.73 -12.82 -3.31
N LYS A 113 -12.06 -13.70 -2.37
CA LYS A 113 -13.27 -14.53 -2.33
C LYS A 113 -13.90 -14.45 -0.94
N PRO A 114 -15.17 -14.88 -0.78
CA PRO A 114 -15.76 -15.00 0.55
C PRO A 114 -14.87 -15.81 1.51
N GLY A 115 -14.50 -15.20 2.64
CA GLY A 115 -13.59 -15.80 3.64
C GLY A 115 -12.10 -15.70 3.31
N GLN A 116 -11.74 -15.10 2.18
CA GLN A 116 -10.38 -14.81 1.75
C GLN A 116 -10.33 -13.37 1.21
N SER A 117 -10.39 -12.41 2.14
CA SER A 117 -10.55 -10.99 1.81
C SER A 117 -9.26 -10.17 1.99
N THR A 118 -8.14 -10.79 2.32
CA THR A 118 -6.86 -10.10 2.51
C THR A 118 -5.74 -10.75 1.73
N TRP A 119 -4.91 -9.95 1.07
CA TRP A 119 -3.61 -10.33 0.54
C TRP A 119 -2.53 -9.56 1.28
N CYS A 120 -1.39 -10.19 1.59
CA CYS A 120 -0.23 -9.54 2.19
C CYS A 120 1.03 -9.92 1.44
N ALA A 121 1.88 -8.94 1.16
CA ALA A 121 3.18 -9.11 0.54
C ALA A 121 4.15 -9.76 1.55
N LYS A 122 4.48 -11.04 1.33
CA LYS A 122 5.35 -11.81 2.24
C LYS A 122 6.82 -11.42 2.15
N ASP A 123 7.20 -10.83 1.03
CA ASP A 123 8.53 -10.40 0.64
C ASP A 123 8.69 -8.88 0.67
N PHE A 124 7.68 -8.15 1.15
CA PHE A 124 7.78 -6.72 1.35
C PHE A 124 8.86 -6.40 2.38
N VAL A 125 9.89 -5.67 1.95
CA VAL A 125 10.98 -5.21 2.79
C VAL A 125 11.25 -3.76 2.47
N TYR A 126 10.82 -2.88 3.37
CA TYR A 126 11.20 -1.47 3.41
C TYR A 126 11.34 -1.06 4.88
N GLY A 127 11.89 0.12 5.16
CA GLY A 127 11.83 0.67 6.52
C GLY A 127 12.71 0.03 7.58
N LYS A 128 13.67 -0.83 7.26
CA LYS A 128 14.53 -1.46 8.27
C LYS A 128 15.65 -0.55 8.80
N CYS A 129 15.39 0.74 8.93
CA CYS A 129 16.30 1.68 9.58
C CYS A 129 16.26 1.48 11.10
N ARG A 130 17.40 1.69 11.78
CA ARG A 130 17.46 1.68 13.24
C ARG A 130 17.10 3.08 13.75
N GLY A 131 15.81 3.31 14.01
CA GLY A 131 15.36 4.58 14.55
C GLY A 131 15.95 4.86 15.94
N ASN A 132 16.84 5.84 16.04
CA ASN A 132 16.94 6.64 17.26
C ASN A 132 15.72 7.54 17.28
N VAL A 133 14.67 7.11 17.99
CA VAL A 133 13.57 8.00 18.34
C VAL A 133 14.15 9.07 19.26
N SER A 134 14.35 10.29 18.76
CA SER A 134 14.30 11.47 19.63
C SER A 134 13.78 12.64 18.83
N PRO A 135 12.47 12.94 18.92
CA PRO A 135 12.00 14.26 18.56
C PRO A 135 12.36 15.20 19.72
N ASP A 136 13.57 15.75 19.70
CA ASP A 136 13.81 17.02 20.40
C ASP A 136 13.06 18.10 19.62
N PHE A 137 11.76 18.21 19.90
CA PHE A 137 11.01 19.44 19.66
C PHE A 137 11.56 20.51 20.61
N ASP A 138 12.64 21.13 20.18
CA ASP A 138 13.21 22.33 20.78
C ASP A 138 12.24 23.49 20.49
N ILE A 139 11.16 23.61 21.29
CA ILE A 139 10.32 24.81 21.32
C ILE A 139 11.16 25.92 21.95
N LYS A 140 11.84 26.69 21.11
CA LYS A 140 12.52 27.91 21.55
C LYS A 140 11.59 29.12 21.50
N LYS A 141 11.28 29.55 22.73
CA LYS A 141 10.88 30.88 23.25
C LYS A 141 9.45 31.36 23.04
#